data_AF-I3C5K2-F1
#
_entry.id   AF-I3C5K2-F1
#
_cell.length_a   1.000
_cell.length_b   1.000
_cell.length_c   1.000
_cell.angle_alpha   90.00
_cell.angle_beta   90.00
_cell.angle_gamma   90.00
#
_symmetry.space_group_name_H-M   'P 1'
#
loop_
_entity.id
_entity.type
_entity.pdbx_description
1 polymer ?
#
loop_
_entity_poly.entity_id
_entity_poly.type
_entity_poly.pdbx_seq_one_letter_code
_entity_poly.pdbx_strand_id
1 'polypeptide(L)'
;MRKIILLLSVIAFTFSCGTKAKKSEENPTETTTKKSEVEKAKDDILVGYHTREDLEKEPHNEWFVSTYNEYKAAPEIINSLKPLVKNLEIKIFMGTWCSDSQREVPHFFKIMDEADYAYKNLTLITMTREKTTPENLEEGLNITNVPTFIFYKDGKEINRIVEYTIETLEKDMLNILEGKEYKNPYAE
;
A
#
# COMPACT_ATOMS: atom_id res chain seq x y z
N MET A 1 9.32 -32.98 44.08
CA MET A 1 10.31 -32.53 45.07
C MET A 1 11.70 -32.95 44.65
N ARG A 2 12.52 -32.03 44.15
CA ARG A 2 13.97 -32.02 44.32
C ARG A 2 14.42 -30.58 44.06
N LYS A 3 15.26 -30.12 44.97
CA LYS A 3 15.58 -28.74 45.30
C LYS A 3 17.03 -28.45 44.85
N ILE A 4 17.32 -27.16 44.59
CA ILE A 4 18.63 -26.48 44.76
C ILE A 4 19.64 -26.82 43.62
N ILE A 5 20.34 -25.89 42.95
CA ILE A 5 21.32 -24.90 43.46
C ILE A 5 21.48 -23.70 42.48
N LEU A 6 21.49 -22.50 43.07
CA LEU A 6 21.99 -21.22 42.56
C LEU A 6 23.51 -21.23 42.40
N LEU A 7 24.06 -20.66 41.32
CA LEU A 7 25.43 -20.15 41.32
C LEU A 7 25.55 -18.93 40.38
N LEU A 8 25.60 -17.76 41.02
CA LEU A 8 26.11 -16.50 40.48
C LEU A 8 27.64 -16.60 40.35
N SER A 9 28.20 -16.20 39.21
CA SER A 9 29.61 -15.83 39.12
C SER A 9 29.78 -14.60 38.24
N VAL A 10 29.92 -13.47 38.92
CA VAL A 10 30.42 -12.19 38.42
C VAL A 10 31.89 -12.38 38.07
N ILE A 11 32.29 -12.05 36.83
CA ILE A 11 33.70 -11.86 36.48
C ILE A 11 33.80 -10.53 35.72
N ALA A 12 34.23 -9.51 36.45
CA ALA A 12 34.74 -8.27 35.90
C ALA A 12 36.24 -8.44 35.64
N PHE A 13 36.69 -8.16 34.42
CA PHE A 13 38.10 -7.91 34.12
C PHE A 13 38.24 -6.61 33.34
N THR A 14 38.76 -5.61 34.02
CA THR A 14 39.27 -4.34 33.51
C THR A 14 40.76 -4.48 33.22
N PHE A 15 41.17 -4.29 31.97
CA PHE A 15 42.54 -4.03 31.51
C PHE A 15 42.37 -3.36 30.12
N SER A 16 43.12 -2.36 29.65
CA SER A 16 44.28 -1.61 30.12
C SER A 16 44.43 -0.42 29.15
N CYS A 17 44.97 0.70 29.62
CA CYS A 17 45.16 1.95 28.87
C CYS A 17 46.61 2.08 28.34
N GLY A 18 46.77 2.72 27.18
CA GLY A 18 48.03 3.25 26.61
C GLY A 18 47.89 3.43 25.09
N THR A 19 48.28 4.51 24.40
CA THR A 19 49.06 5.71 24.69
C THR A 19 48.74 6.76 23.61
N LYS A 20 48.76 8.06 23.94
CA LYS A 20 48.57 9.20 23.03
C LYS A 20 49.86 9.60 22.27
N ALA A 21 49.72 9.97 21.00
CA ALA A 21 50.47 11.01 20.26
C ALA A 21 49.75 11.21 18.91
N LYS A 22 49.57 12.38 18.28
CA LYS A 22 49.86 13.80 18.53
C LYS A 22 48.81 14.62 17.75
N LYS A 23 48.49 15.79 18.28
CA LYS A 23 47.58 16.81 17.75
C LYS A 23 48.32 17.68 16.71
N SER A 24 47.68 18.02 15.60
CA SER A 24 47.89 19.31 14.94
C SER A 24 46.54 20.00 14.78
N GLU A 25 46.37 21.07 15.56
CA GLU A 25 45.35 22.10 15.40
C GLU A 25 45.74 23.01 14.24
N GLU A 26 44.78 23.31 13.35
CA GLU A 26 44.50 24.70 13.01
C GLU A 26 43.00 24.84 12.66
N ASN A 27 42.43 25.96 13.05
CA ASN A 27 41.02 26.20 13.32
C ASN A 27 40.54 27.36 12.39
N PRO A 28 39.32 27.87 12.58
CA PRO A 28 38.14 27.67 11.74
C PRO A 28 37.96 28.74 10.64
N THR A 29 37.20 28.43 9.60
CA THR A 29 36.58 29.47 8.77
C THR A 29 35.12 29.14 8.50
N GLU A 30 34.31 30.10 8.92
CA GLU A 30 32.89 30.28 8.73
C GLU A 30 32.40 30.07 7.29
N THR A 31 31.17 29.57 7.22
CA THR A 31 30.13 30.00 6.28
C THR A 31 30.43 29.81 4.80
N THR A 32 29.91 28.72 4.25
CA THR A 32 28.86 28.84 3.22
C THR A 32 28.01 27.59 3.29
N THR A 33 26.87 27.72 3.96
CA THR A 33 25.70 26.86 3.78
C THR A 33 25.40 26.85 2.28
N LYS A 34 25.84 25.80 1.59
CA LYS A 34 25.43 25.52 0.23
C LYS A 34 23.96 25.08 0.33
N LYS A 35 23.08 26.08 0.39
CA LYS A 35 21.67 25.98 0.10
C LYS A 35 21.62 25.33 -1.27
N SER A 36 21.41 24.00 -1.29
CA SER A 36 20.96 23.33 -2.50
C SER A 36 19.67 24.04 -2.85
N GLU A 37 19.76 24.87 -3.87
CA GLU A 37 18.65 25.43 -4.59
C GLU A 37 17.66 24.28 -4.80
N VAL A 38 16.48 24.41 -4.18
CA VAL A 38 15.38 23.46 -4.35
C VAL A 38 14.97 23.59 -5.80
N GLU A 39 15.54 22.74 -6.65
CA GLU A 39 14.98 22.43 -7.96
C GLU A 39 13.58 21.89 -7.69
N LYS A 40 12.57 22.70 -8.00
CA LYS A 40 11.19 22.23 -8.04
C LYS A 40 11.06 21.16 -9.12
N ALA A 41 10.46 20.05 -8.67
CA ALA A 41 9.82 18.94 -9.37
C ALA A 41 10.66 17.66 -9.53
N LYS A 42 10.22 16.56 -8.87
CA LYS A 42 10.15 15.19 -9.45
C LYS A 42 9.44 14.19 -8.52
N ASP A 43 8.16 13.99 -8.84
CA ASP A 43 7.25 12.90 -8.48
C ASP A 43 6.87 12.73 -7.00
N ASP A 44 5.72 13.30 -6.62
CA ASP A 44 4.90 12.90 -5.47
C ASP A 44 4.33 11.48 -5.69
N ILE A 45 5.19 10.50 -5.95
CA ILE A 45 4.79 9.11 -6.13
C ILE A 45 4.92 8.41 -4.79
N LEU A 46 3.81 7.86 -4.30
CA LEU A 46 3.81 6.96 -3.16
C LEU A 46 4.31 5.59 -3.58
N VAL A 47 5.09 4.93 -2.72
CA VAL A 47 5.58 3.57 -2.94
C VAL A 47 5.58 2.80 -1.63
N GLY A 48 5.06 1.56 -1.66
CA GLY A 48 5.00 0.66 -0.52
C GLY A 48 3.60 0.60 0.10
N TYR A 49 3.52 0.30 1.40
CA TYR A 49 2.25 0.24 2.12
C TYR A 49 1.70 1.63 2.43
N HIS A 50 0.43 1.86 2.08
CA HIS A 50 -0.26 3.12 2.33
C HIS A 50 -1.70 2.88 2.77
N THR A 51 -2.35 3.96 3.19
CA THR A 51 -3.77 3.93 3.56
C THR A 51 -4.59 4.84 2.65
N ARG A 52 -5.93 4.75 2.77
CA ARG A 52 -6.83 5.68 2.10
C ARG A 52 -6.52 7.13 2.49
N GLU A 53 -6.25 7.37 3.77
CA GLU A 53 -5.95 8.70 4.30
C GLU A 53 -4.70 9.30 3.67
N ASP A 54 -3.76 8.50 3.17
CA ASP A 54 -2.61 9.01 2.41
C ASP A 54 -3.01 9.50 1.01
N LEU A 55 -4.01 8.86 0.37
CA LEU A 55 -4.57 9.31 -0.91
C LEU A 55 -5.45 10.55 -0.76
N GLU A 56 -5.99 10.79 0.43
CA GLU A 56 -6.80 11.97 0.76
C GLU A 56 -5.97 13.20 1.17
N LYS A 57 -4.64 13.09 1.17
CA LYS A 57 -3.71 14.21 1.43
C LYS A 57 -3.18 14.81 0.13
N GLU A 58 -2.74 16.06 0.20
CA GLU A 58 -2.04 16.74 -0.89
C GLU A 58 -0.76 15.97 -1.30
N PRO A 59 -0.48 15.83 -2.60
CA PRO A 59 -1.27 16.36 -3.74
C PRO A 59 -2.32 15.37 -4.29
N HIS A 60 -2.51 14.20 -3.65
CA HIS A 60 -3.36 13.12 -4.18
C HIS A 60 -4.85 13.38 -4.02
N ASN A 61 -5.22 14.15 -3.01
CA ASN A 61 -6.59 14.59 -2.77
C ASN A 61 -7.21 15.29 -3.99
N GLU A 62 -6.42 15.97 -4.83
CA GLU A 62 -6.89 16.67 -6.04
C GLU A 62 -7.72 15.76 -6.95
N TRP A 63 -7.24 14.54 -7.19
CA TRP A 63 -7.95 13.53 -7.99
C TRP A 63 -8.80 12.60 -7.13
N PHE A 64 -8.37 12.26 -5.92
CA PHE A 64 -9.08 11.28 -5.10
C PHE A 64 -10.46 11.79 -4.67
N VAL A 65 -10.51 12.99 -4.08
CA VAL A 65 -11.75 13.52 -3.48
C VAL A 65 -12.80 13.81 -4.54
N SER A 66 -12.40 14.39 -5.67
CA SER A 66 -13.29 14.68 -6.79
C SER A 66 -13.88 13.38 -7.38
N THR A 67 -13.01 12.44 -7.74
CA THR A 67 -13.41 11.16 -8.36
C THR A 67 -14.28 10.31 -7.42
N TYR A 68 -13.94 10.25 -6.13
CA TYR A 68 -14.75 9.57 -5.12
C TYR A 68 -16.17 10.14 -5.03
N ASN A 69 -16.30 11.48 -5.01
CA ASN A 69 -17.59 12.15 -4.84
C ASN A 69 -18.46 12.10 -6.10
N GLU A 70 -17.84 12.10 -7.28
CA GLU A 70 -18.53 12.03 -8.57
C GLU A 70 -19.08 10.64 -8.87
N TYR A 71 -18.46 9.59 -8.33
CA TYR A 71 -18.89 8.22 -8.56
C TYR A 71 -20.24 7.90 -7.91
N LYS A 72 -21.13 7.28 -8.69
CA LYS A 72 -22.46 6.87 -8.26
C LYS A 72 -22.65 5.40 -8.59
N ALA A 73 -22.35 4.53 -7.63
CA ALA A 73 -22.58 3.10 -7.77
C ALA A 73 -24.08 2.80 -7.83
N ALA A 74 -24.43 1.73 -8.54
CA ALA A 74 -25.82 1.29 -8.65
C ALA A 74 -26.34 0.76 -7.29
N PRO A 75 -27.36 1.39 -6.65
CA PRO A 75 -27.78 1.03 -5.29
C PRO A 75 -28.21 -0.43 -5.13
N GLU A 76 -28.81 -1.02 -6.16
CA GLU A 76 -29.22 -2.43 -6.18
C GLU A 76 -28.03 -3.38 -6.16
N ILE A 77 -26.92 -3.01 -6.80
CA ILE A 77 -25.67 -3.80 -6.78
C ILE A 77 -25.00 -3.66 -5.42
N ILE A 78 -24.94 -2.44 -4.86
CA ILE A 78 -24.41 -2.19 -3.51
C ILE A 78 -25.15 -3.04 -2.46
N ASN A 79 -26.48 -3.07 -2.50
CA ASN A 79 -27.28 -3.89 -1.58
C ASN A 79 -26.94 -5.38 -1.68
N SER A 80 -26.61 -5.86 -2.90
CA SER A 80 -26.21 -7.24 -3.14
C SER A 80 -24.76 -7.52 -2.69
N LEU A 81 -23.87 -6.53 -2.79
CA LEU A 81 -22.47 -6.61 -2.35
C LEU A 81 -22.32 -6.62 -0.83
N LYS A 82 -23.14 -5.84 -0.12
CA LYS A 82 -23.08 -5.65 1.34
C LYS A 82 -22.92 -6.93 2.17
N PRO A 83 -23.68 -8.02 1.96
CA PRO A 83 -23.43 -9.28 2.68
C PRO A 83 -22.14 -9.99 2.25
N LEU A 84 -21.69 -9.81 1.00
CA LEU A 84 -20.56 -10.52 0.40
C LEU A 84 -19.19 -9.96 0.82
N VAL A 85 -19.13 -8.66 1.15
CA VAL A 85 -17.87 -7.99 1.51
C VAL A 85 -17.45 -8.17 2.98
N LYS A 86 -18.31 -8.70 3.86
CA LYS A 86 -18.06 -8.77 5.31
C LYS A 86 -16.82 -9.55 5.74
N ASN A 87 -16.48 -10.61 5.01
CA ASN A 87 -15.33 -11.49 5.30
C ASN A 87 -14.33 -11.52 4.15
N LEU A 88 -14.34 -10.48 3.33
CA LEU A 88 -13.48 -10.36 2.17
C LEU A 88 -12.13 -9.77 2.61
N GLU A 89 -11.04 -10.38 2.19
CA GLU A 89 -9.72 -9.75 2.23
C GLU A 89 -9.41 -9.21 0.83
N ILE A 90 -8.82 -8.03 0.77
CA ILE A 90 -8.54 -7.34 -0.49
C ILE A 90 -7.13 -6.78 -0.45
N LYS A 91 -6.39 -7.02 -1.53
CA LYS A 91 -5.12 -6.34 -1.79
C LYS A 91 -5.26 -5.48 -3.03
N ILE A 92 -4.82 -4.23 -2.96
CA ILE A 92 -4.82 -3.29 -4.07
C ILE A 92 -3.38 -2.94 -4.39
N PHE A 93 -2.99 -3.11 -5.64
CA PHE A 93 -1.76 -2.55 -6.20
C PHE A 93 -2.13 -1.39 -7.10
N MET A 94 -1.60 -0.20 -6.85
CA MET A 94 -1.90 0.99 -7.64
C MET A 94 -0.67 1.87 -7.90
N GLY A 95 -0.73 2.75 -8.89
CA GLY A 95 0.24 3.83 -9.05
C GLY A 95 -0.43 5.18 -8.82
N THR A 96 0.06 6.03 -7.91
CA THR A 96 -0.50 7.40 -7.72
C THR A 96 -0.31 8.30 -8.94
N TRP A 97 0.57 7.91 -9.85
CA TRP A 97 0.85 8.55 -11.14
C TRP A 97 0.00 8.02 -12.30
N CYS A 98 -0.76 6.94 -12.10
CA CYS A 98 -1.49 6.25 -13.16
C CYS A 98 -2.95 6.73 -13.22
N SER A 99 -3.40 7.21 -14.39
CA SER A 99 -4.77 7.71 -14.59
C SER A 99 -5.84 6.66 -14.32
N ASP A 100 -5.60 5.40 -14.66
CA ASP A 100 -6.54 4.31 -14.36
C ASP A 100 -6.63 4.05 -12.86
N SER A 101 -5.52 4.17 -12.14
CA SER A 101 -5.52 4.05 -10.67
C SER A 101 -6.23 5.22 -10.01
N GLN A 102 -5.99 6.44 -10.50
CA GLN A 102 -6.67 7.65 -10.05
C GLN A 102 -8.18 7.61 -10.31
N ARG A 103 -8.63 6.84 -11.29
CA ARG A 103 -10.05 6.61 -11.59
C ARG A 103 -10.66 5.51 -10.72
N GLU A 104 -10.13 4.29 -10.78
CA GLU A 104 -10.82 3.13 -10.20
C GLU A 104 -10.62 2.99 -8.68
N VAL A 105 -9.53 3.50 -8.11
CA VAL A 105 -9.30 3.37 -6.66
C VAL A 105 -10.28 4.23 -5.84
N PRO A 106 -10.55 5.50 -6.19
CA PRO A 106 -11.61 6.26 -5.53
C PRO A 106 -13.00 5.65 -5.73
N HIS A 107 -13.31 5.12 -6.93
CA HIS A 107 -14.56 4.39 -7.18
C HIS A 107 -14.69 3.16 -6.28
N PHE A 108 -13.60 2.40 -6.11
CA PHE A 108 -13.55 1.26 -5.21
C PHE A 108 -13.87 1.69 -3.78
N PHE A 109 -13.20 2.72 -3.24
CA PHE A 109 -13.49 3.21 -1.88
C PHE A 109 -14.94 3.67 -1.72
N LYS A 110 -15.53 4.30 -2.75
CA LYS A 110 -16.94 4.69 -2.77
C LYS A 110 -17.86 3.48 -2.64
N ILE A 111 -17.61 2.43 -3.41
CA ILE A 111 -18.37 1.17 -3.35
C ILE A 111 -18.23 0.50 -1.98
N MET A 112 -17.01 0.43 -1.44
CA MET A 112 -16.75 -0.22 -0.16
C MET A 112 -17.39 0.54 1.02
N ASP A 113 -17.41 1.87 0.98
CA ASP A 113 -18.11 2.70 1.97
C ASP A 113 -19.62 2.44 1.93
N GLU A 114 -20.23 2.45 0.75
CA GLU A 114 -21.67 2.21 0.60
C GLU A 114 -22.09 0.77 0.93
N ALA A 115 -21.16 -0.19 0.79
CA ALA A 115 -21.34 -1.59 1.14
C ALA A 115 -21.00 -1.92 2.61
N ASP A 116 -20.70 -0.93 3.46
CA ASP A 116 -20.28 -1.08 4.88
C ASP A 116 -19.10 -2.06 5.06
N TYR A 117 -18.07 -1.96 4.21
CA TYR A 117 -16.90 -2.81 4.30
C TYR A 117 -16.03 -2.51 5.53
N ALA A 118 -15.45 -3.56 6.10
CA ALA A 118 -14.49 -3.45 7.19
C ALA A 118 -13.05 -3.30 6.65
N TYR A 119 -12.55 -2.07 6.57
CA TYR A 119 -11.21 -1.75 6.03
C TYR A 119 -10.02 -2.42 6.71
N LYS A 120 -10.20 -3.02 7.89
CA LYS A 120 -9.15 -3.79 8.58
C LYS A 120 -8.59 -4.97 7.74
N ASN A 121 -9.35 -5.43 6.73
CA ASN A 121 -8.94 -6.50 5.81
C ASN A 121 -8.49 -5.97 4.44
N LEU A 122 -8.32 -4.65 4.30
CA LEU A 122 -7.76 -4.02 3.11
C LEU A 122 -6.25 -3.85 3.27
N THR A 123 -5.49 -4.23 2.24
CA THR A 123 -4.09 -3.81 2.09
C THR A 123 -3.97 -2.98 0.82
N LEU A 124 -3.48 -1.74 0.95
CA LEU A 124 -3.19 -0.87 -0.18
C LEU A 124 -1.68 -0.75 -0.36
N ILE A 125 -1.22 -1.06 -1.57
CA ILE A 125 0.17 -1.03 -1.98
C ILE A 125 0.29 -0.09 -3.18
N THR A 126 1.12 0.94 -3.06
CA THR A 126 1.43 1.86 -4.14
C THR A 126 2.78 1.51 -4.75
N MET A 127 2.95 1.78 -6.05
CA MET A 127 4.08 1.26 -6.82
C MET A 127 4.81 2.35 -7.61
N THR A 128 6.08 2.07 -7.90
CA THR A 128 6.89 2.83 -8.87
C THR A 128 6.26 2.79 -10.28
N ARG A 129 6.80 3.56 -11.22
CA ARG A 129 6.37 3.53 -12.63
C ARG A 129 6.63 2.18 -13.29
N GLU A 130 7.65 1.50 -12.82
CA GLU A 130 8.06 0.15 -13.21
C GLU A 130 7.15 -0.93 -12.59
N LYS A 131 6.15 -0.54 -11.78
CA LYS A 131 5.24 -1.42 -11.06
C LYS A 131 5.97 -2.38 -10.13
N THR A 132 6.91 -1.82 -9.37
CA THR A 132 7.66 -2.54 -8.35
C THR A 132 7.59 -1.83 -7.01
N THR A 133 7.97 -2.54 -5.95
CA THR A 133 8.19 -1.98 -4.60
C THR A 133 9.58 -2.35 -4.09
N PRO A 134 10.20 -1.54 -3.21
CA PRO A 134 11.51 -1.86 -2.64
C PRO A 134 11.54 -3.20 -1.90
N GLU A 135 10.42 -3.58 -1.29
CA GLU A 135 10.26 -4.83 -0.54
C GLU A 135 9.78 -6.01 -1.41
N ASN A 136 9.62 -5.83 -2.72
CA ASN A 136 9.08 -6.82 -3.67
C ASN A 136 7.71 -7.39 -3.23
N LEU A 137 6.82 -6.54 -2.73
CA LEU A 137 5.46 -6.91 -2.28
C LEU A 137 4.60 -7.55 -3.37
N GLU A 138 4.93 -7.30 -4.64
CA GLU A 138 4.33 -7.88 -5.84
C GLU A 138 4.82 -9.29 -6.17
N GLU A 139 5.85 -9.79 -5.50
CA GLU A 139 6.48 -11.07 -5.79
C GLU A 139 5.47 -12.22 -5.73
N GLY A 140 5.46 -13.06 -6.77
CA GLY A 140 4.56 -14.21 -6.87
C GLY A 140 3.08 -13.87 -7.11
N LEU A 141 2.70 -12.59 -7.18
CA LEU A 141 1.32 -12.16 -7.38
C LEU A 141 0.99 -11.81 -8.84
N ASN A 142 1.97 -11.82 -9.74
CA ASN A 142 1.80 -11.51 -11.17
C ASN A 142 1.12 -10.15 -11.41
N ILE A 143 1.64 -9.09 -10.80
CA ILE A 143 1.15 -7.72 -10.97
C ILE A 143 1.76 -7.13 -12.24
N THR A 144 1.03 -7.18 -13.35
CA THR A 144 1.49 -6.64 -14.65
C THR A 144 0.97 -5.23 -14.91
N ASN A 145 -0.21 -4.90 -14.37
CA ASN A 145 -0.93 -3.65 -14.63
C ASN A 145 -1.44 -3.06 -13.31
N VAL A 146 -1.67 -1.75 -13.30
CA VAL A 146 -2.24 -1.02 -12.15
C VAL A 146 -3.44 -0.18 -12.63
N PRO A 147 -4.52 -0.07 -11.83
CA PRO A 147 -4.69 -0.72 -10.54
C PRO A 147 -5.02 -2.21 -10.71
N THR A 148 -4.60 -3.04 -9.76
CA THR A 148 -5.04 -4.43 -9.66
C THR A 148 -5.69 -4.64 -8.29
N PHE A 149 -6.95 -5.06 -8.29
CA PHE A 149 -7.71 -5.41 -7.10
C PHE A 149 -7.77 -6.93 -6.99
N ILE A 150 -7.19 -7.50 -5.94
CA ILE A 150 -7.17 -8.95 -5.71
C ILE A 150 -8.08 -9.28 -4.55
N PHE A 151 -9.01 -10.21 -4.76
CA PHE A 151 -10.02 -10.61 -3.80
C PHE A 151 -9.69 -11.98 -3.23
N TYR A 152 -9.75 -12.10 -1.90
CA TYR A 152 -9.43 -13.32 -1.17
C TYR A 152 -10.58 -13.76 -0.26
N LYS A 153 -10.84 -15.06 -0.23
CA LYS A 153 -11.68 -15.72 0.80
C LYS A 153 -10.89 -16.87 1.40
N ASP A 154 -10.89 -16.96 2.73
CA ASP A 154 -10.17 -18.00 3.48
C ASP A 154 -8.68 -18.12 3.11
N GLY A 155 -8.04 -16.97 2.86
CA GLY A 155 -6.63 -16.87 2.46
C GLY A 155 -6.33 -17.32 1.03
N LYS A 156 -7.34 -17.68 0.23
CA LYS A 156 -7.20 -18.06 -1.17
C LYS A 156 -7.71 -16.93 -2.06
N GLU A 157 -6.93 -16.57 -3.07
CA GLU A 157 -7.39 -15.68 -4.13
C GLU A 157 -8.56 -16.34 -4.88
N ILE A 158 -9.69 -15.62 -4.94
CA ILE A 158 -10.88 -16.07 -5.67
C ILE A 158 -10.92 -15.51 -7.09
N ASN A 159 -10.51 -14.25 -7.27
CA ASN A 159 -10.32 -13.59 -8.57
C ASN A 159 -9.68 -12.21 -8.37
N ARG A 160 -9.45 -11.49 -9.47
CA ARG A 160 -8.93 -10.12 -9.50
C ARG A 160 -9.50 -9.29 -10.64
N ILE A 161 -9.58 -7.97 -10.44
CA ILE A 161 -9.83 -6.99 -11.50
C ILE A 161 -8.50 -6.33 -11.84
N VAL A 162 -8.17 -6.20 -13.13
CA VAL A 162 -6.87 -5.73 -13.61
C VAL A 162 -7.09 -4.58 -14.59
N GLU A 163 -6.69 -3.36 -14.17
CA GLU A 163 -6.70 -2.08 -14.88
C GLU A 163 -8.08 -1.55 -15.33
N TYR A 164 -8.86 -2.37 -16.01
CA TYR A 164 -10.17 -2.02 -16.57
C TYR A 164 -11.26 -2.98 -16.09
N THR A 165 -12.47 -2.45 -15.97
CA THR A 165 -13.69 -3.22 -15.70
C THR A 165 -14.30 -3.76 -17.00
N ILE A 166 -14.99 -4.89 -16.92
CA ILE A 166 -15.74 -5.47 -18.05
C ILE A 166 -17.10 -4.78 -18.21
N GLU A 167 -17.83 -4.56 -17.11
CA GLU A 167 -19.11 -3.84 -17.11
C GLU A 167 -18.99 -2.51 -16.34
N THR A 168 -18.98 -2.62 -15.01
CA THR A 168 -18.69 -1.53 -14.06
C THR A 168 -17.95 -2.14 -12.87
N LEU A 169 -17.30 -1.32 -12.05
CA LEU A 169 -16.50 -1.83 -10.95
C LEU A 169 -17.33 -2.64 -9.95
N GLU A 170 -18.50 -2.14 -9.52
CA GLU A 170 -19.38 -2.85 -8.60
C GLU A 170 -20.00 -4.10 -9.24
N LYS A 171 -20.23 -4.10 -10.55
CA LYS A 171 -20.82 -5.24 -11.27
C LYS A 171 -19.82 -6.38 -11.41
N ASP A 172 -18.58 -6.05 -11.78
CA ASP A 172 -17.46 -6.97 -11.84
C ASP A 172 -17.20 -7.58 -10.46
N MET A 173 -17.15 -6.74 -9.42
CA MET A 173 -17.04 -7.19 -8.04
C MET A 173 -18.18 -8.15 -7.66
N LEU A 174 -19.44 -7.81 -7.98
CA LEU A 174 -20.57 -8.68 -7.66
C LEU A 174 -20.44 -10.04 -8.34
N ASN A 175 -20.11 -10.06 -9.63
CA ASN A 175 -19.92 -11.29 -10.39
C ASN A 175 -18.82 -12.17 -9.76
N ILE A 176 -17.67 -11.58 -9.40
CA ILE A 176 -16.57 -12.28 -8.71
C ILE A 176 -17.03 -12.84 -7.36
N LEU A 177 -17.69 -12.02 -6.53
CA LEU A 177 -18.01 -12.39 -5.15
C LEU A 177 -19.16 -13.40 -5.05
N GLU A 178 -20.03 -13.46 -6.05
CA GLU A 178 -21.04 -14.51 -6.24
C GLU A 178 -20.46 -15.81 -6.85
N GLY A 179 -19.19 -15.81 -7.24
CA GLY A 179 -18.52 -16.98 -7.83
C GLY A 179 -18.96 -17.26 -9.26
N LYS A 180 -19.44 -16.25 -9.99
CA LYS A 180 -19.70 -16.37 -11.43
C LYS A 180 -18.39 -16.41 -12.19
N GLU A 181 -18.45 -16.91 -13.41
CA GLU A 181 -17.32 -16.81 -14.33
C GLU A 181 -16.98 -15.33 -14.56
N TYR A 182 -15.72 -15.00 -14.34
CA TYR A 182 -15.17 -13.66 -14.55
C TYR A 182 -13.76 -13.80 -15.10
N LYS A 183 -13.48 -13.09 -16.19
CA LYS A 183 -12.17 -12.97 -16.81
C LYS A 183 -11.84 -11.50 -16.95
N ASN A 184 -10.70 -11.09 -16.39
CA ASN A 184 -10.17 -9.76 -16.62
C ASN A 184 -9.67 -9.65 -18.08
N PRO A 185 -9.45 -8.42 -18.60
CA PRO A 185 -9.03 -8.21 -19.99
C PRO A 185 -7.72 -8.87 -20.41
N TYR A 186 -6.91 -9.31 -19.44
CA TYR A 186 -5.58 -9.90 -19.62
C TYR A 186 -5.52 -11.39 -19.28
N ALA A 187 -6.65 -12.02 -18.97
CA ALA A 187 -6.73 -13.45 -18.72
C ALA A 187 -6.66 -14.25 -20.04
N GLU A 188 -5.79 -15.25 -20.09
CA GLU A 188 -5.72 -16.25 -21.18
C GLU A 188 -6.84 -17.31 -21.06
#